data_AF-M1ZNU7-F1
#
_entry.id   AF-M1ZNU7-F1
#
_cell.length_a   1.000
_cell.length_b   1.000
_cell.length_c   1.000
_cell.angle_alpha   90.00
_cell.angle_beta   90.00
_cell.angle_gamma   90.00
#
_symmetry.space_group_name_H-M   'P 1'
#
loop_
_entity.id
_entity.type
_entity.pdbx_description
1 polymer ?
#
loop_
_entity_poly.entity_id
_entity_poly.type
_entity_poly.pdbx_seq_one_letter_code
_entity_poly.pdbx_strand_id
1 'polypeptide(L)'
;AFPSSPMAQKSSSNITNKKNVHYVTFIMSDGDNQQWNLGTNYGSPKWYGSPYRGNFNLGWSLSPSLYYLAPTVFNLYYKSASHGSTNDYFIVSPSGNGYMYPSKYDKNALGAYINTLDDYMKKVDEKYVAIIDDSSFYNNKLWDNFTAKPNIQGLFYLDYRKHNNYHGEIIWSNNKPIVSCRDLLWNNLESEDELVKNINKRINSGETDIHNPNSYTFVYVHVWSKNLNNIEDTVNKLKKILK
;
A
#
# COMPACT_ATOMS: atom_id res chain seq x y z
N ALA A 1 26.02 -17.74 -1.18
CA ALA A 1 24.83 -16.93 -0.87
C ALA A 1 23.64 -17.85 -0.71
N PHE A 2 22.66 -17.52 0.15
CA PHE A 2 21.38 -18.25 0.18
C PHE A 2 20.70 -18.11 -1.20
N PRO A 3 20.10 -19.18 -1.76
CA PRO A 3 19.51 -19.11 -3.09
C PRO A 3 18.24 -18.24 -3.07
N SER A 4 18.22 -17.21 -3.89
CA SER A 4 17.02 -16.41 -4.18
C SER A 4 16.24 -17.08 -5.32
N SER A 5 15.22 -17.87 -4.96
CA SER A 5 14.29 -18.47 -5.93
C SER A 5 13.07 -17.57 -6.12
N PRO A 6 12.46 -17.48 -7.32
CA PRO A 6 11.25 -16.67 -7.49
C PRO A 6 10.17 -17.05 -6.48
N MET A 7 9.46 -16.05 -5.98
CA MET A 7 8.46 -16.16 -4.94
C MET A 7 7.14 -15.60 -5.45
N ALA A 8 6.05 -16.29 -5.15
CA ALA A 8 4.70 -15.80 -5.39
C ALA A 8 4.06 -15.41 -4.06
N GLN A 9 3.42 -14.25 -4.01
CA GLN A 9 2.65 -13.86 -2.84
C GLN A 9 1.32 -14.63 -2.81
N LYS A 10 0.79 -14.87 -1.60
CA LYS A 10 -0.54 -15.47 -1.46
C LYS A 10 -1.56 -14.41 -1.85
N SER A 11 -2.26 -14.61 -2.96
CA SER A 11 -3.34 -13.72 -3.38
C SER A 11 -4.63 -14.51 -3.57
N SER A 12 -5.75 -13.97 -3.09
CA SER A 12 -7.08 -14.50 -3.40
C SER A 12 -7.72 -13.65 -4.50
N SER A 13 -8.18 -14.27 -5.57
CA SER A 13 -8.81 -13.59 -6.71
C SER A 13 -10.33 -13.38 -6.56
N ASN A 14 -10.91 -13.70 -5.40
CA ASN A 14 -12.35 -13.57 -5.17
C ASN A 14 -12.75 -12.12 -4.88
N ILE A 15 -12.68 -11.26 -5.89
CA ILE A 15 -13.23 -9.91 -5.84
C ILE A 15 -14.76 -10.03 -5.91
N THR A 16 -15.44 -9.88 -4.78
CA THR A 16 -16.90 -9.71 -4.80
C THR A 16 -17.20 -8.26 -5.16
N ASN A 17 -17.68 -8.03 -6.39
CA ASN A 17 -18.16 -6.72 -6.83
C ASN A 17 -19.50 -6.42 -6.15
N LYS A 18 -19.43 -5.96 -4.90
CA LYS A 18 -20.58 -5.44 -4.18
C LYS A 18 -20.91 -4.07 -4.77
N LYS A 19 -22.16 -3.91 -5.21
CA LYS A 19 -22.68 -2.62 -5.65
C LYS A 19 -23.11 -1.79 -4.43
N ASN A 20 -23.17 -0.47 -4.59
CA ASN A 20 -23.64 0.47 -3.57
C ASN A 20 -22.82 0.37 -2.27
N VAL A 21 -21.49 0.28 -2.39
CA VAL A 21 -20.57 0.27 -1.26
C VAL A 21 -19.43 1.25 -1.49
N HIS A 22 -18.87 1.76 -0.40
CA HIS A 22 -17.61 2.50 -0.42
C HIS A 22 -16.45 1.55 -0.11
N TYR A 23 -15.49 1.43 -1.03
CA TYR A 23 -14.35 0.54 -0.87
C TYR A 23 -13.22 1.23 -0.09
N VAL A 24 -12.70 0.54 0.92
CA VAL A 24 -11.60 1.04 1.74
C VAL A 24 -10.45 0.03 1.73
N THR A 25 -9.23 0.51 1.53
CA THR A 25 -8.01 -0.29 1.73
C THR A 25 -7.08 0.41 2.72
N PHE A 26 -6.37 -0.38 3.51
CA PHE A 26 -5.36 0.08 4.47
C PHE A 26 -4.00 -0.43 4.03
N ILE A 27 -2.99 0.44 4.04
CA ILE A 27 -1.60 0.06 3.73
C ILE A 27 -0.70 0.50 4.88
N MET A 28 0.02 -0.44 5.47
CA MET A 28 1.02 -0.20 6.51
C MET A 28 2.27 0.44 5.91
N SER A 29 2.75 1.53 6.54
CA SER A 29 3.91 2.30 6.11
C SER A 29 5.27 1.63 6.41
N ASP A 30 6.36 2.31 6.04
CA ASP A 30 7.75 2.06 6.44
C ASP A 30 8.38 0.74 5.97
N GLY A 31 7.78 0.05 5.00
CA GLY A 31 8.35 -1.17 4.41
C GLY A 31 9.66 -0.97 3.64
N ASP A 32 10.07 0.27 3.38
CA ASP A 32 11.38 0.64 2.83
C ASP A 32 12.49 0.57 3.88
N ASN A 33 12.14 0.69 5.16
CA ASN A 33 13.06 0.65 6.27
C ASN A 33 13.48 -0.79 6.62
N GLN A 34 14.67 -1.18 6.14
CA GLN A 34 15.20 -2.52 6.37
C GLN A 34 15.46 -2.82 7.85
N GLN A 35 15.77 -1.83 8.68
CA GLN A 35 15.92 -2.04 10.13
C GLN A 35 14.60 -2.50 10.76
N TRP A 36 13.48 -1.96 10.29
CA TRP A 36 12.17 -2.37 10.78
C TRP A 36 11.81 -3.78 10.31
N ASN A 37 11.99 -4.06 9.00
CA ASN A 37 11.71 -5.36 8.41
C ASN A 37 12.55 -6.51 9.01
N LEU A 38 13.85 -6.25 9.25
CA LEU A 38 14.80 -7.22 9.81
C LEU A 38 14.76 -7.27 11.34
N GLY A 39 14.18 -6.26 11.98
CA GLY A 39 14.16 -6.09 13.42
C GLY A 39 12.77 -6.30 14.01
N THR A 40 12.16 -5.20 14.42
CA THR A 40 11.00 -5.23 15.33
C THR A 40 9.67 -5.54 14.67
N ASN A 41 9.55 -5.55 13.33
CA ASN A 41 8.26 -5.74 12.69
C ASN A 41 7.69 -7.16 12.85
N TYR A 42 8.40 -8.16 12.32
CA TYR A 42 7.87 -9.52 12.11
C TYR A 42 7.23 -10.16 13.36
N GLY A 43 7.91 -10.07 14.50
CA GLY A 43 7.46 -10.67 15.75
C GLY A 43 6.68 -9.73 16.68
N SER A 44 6.48 -8.46 16.31
CA SER A 44 5.86 -7.50 17.23
C SER A 44 4.35 -7.73 17.34
N PRO A 45 3.79 -7.79 18.57
CA PRO A 45 2.35 -7.89 18.78
C PRO A 45 1.59 -6.62 18.35
N LYS A 46 2.31 -5.54 18.02
CA LYS A 46 1.71 -4.30 17.48
C LYS A 46 1.46 -4.39 15.97
N TRP A 47 2.31 -5.11 15.24
CA TRP A 47 2.33 -5.10 13.78
C TRP A 47 2.16 -6.50 13.21
N TYR A 48 3.16 -7.03 12.50
CA TYR A 48 3.03 -8.27 11.77
C TYR A 48 2.84 -9.51 12.68
N GLY A 49 3.31 -9.45 13.92
CA GLY A 49 3.06 -10.47 14.95
C GLY A 49 1.76 -10.28 15.76
N SER A 50 0.91 -9.32 15.39
CA SER A 50 -0.32 -9.03 16.13
C SER A 50 -1.33 -10.17 16.06
N PRO A 51 -2.04 -10.50 17.16
CA PRO A 51 -3.13 -11.49 17.15
C PRO A 51 -4.33 -11.05 16.32
N TYR A 52 -4.42 -9.78 15.92
CA TYR A 52 -5.49 -9.25 15.08
C TYR A 52 -5.19 -9.38 13.58
N ARG A 53 -3.96 -9.74 13.19
CA ARG A 53 -3.62 -9.97 11.78
C ARG A 53 -4.43 -11.15 11.24
N GLY A 54 -5.14 -10.94 10.13
CA GLY A 54 -6.06 -11.92 9.57
C GLY A 54 -7.53 -11.74 9.99
N ASN A 55 -7.86 -10.74 10.82
CA ASN A 55 -9.26 -10.37 11.09
C ASN A 55 -9.85 -9.44 10.00
N PHE A 56 -8.99 -8.84 9.17
CA PHE A 56 -9.33 -7.91 8.09
C PHE A 56 -8.27 -7.94 6.98
N ASN A 57 -8.63 -7.49 5.78
CA ASN A 57 -7.67 -7.35 4.68
C ASN A 57 -6.69 -6.21 4.98
N LEU A 58 -5.40 -6.44 4.74
CA LEU A 58 -4.36 -5.45 5.04
C LEU A 58 -3.26 -5.47 3.97
N GLY A 59 -2.94 -4.29 3.45
CA GLY A 59 -1.76 -4.06 2.64
C GLY A 59 -0.53 -3.84 3.53
N TRP A 60 0.58 -4.47 3.18
CA TRP A 60 1.89 -4.24 3.77
C TRP A 60 2.82 -3.69 2.72
N SER A 61 3.49 -2.57 3.02
CA SER A 61 4.66 -2.20 2.22
C SER A 61 5.83 -3.09 2.61
N LEU A 62 6.56 -3.60 1.60
CA LEU A 62 7.78 -4.38 1.78
C LEU A 62 8.69 -4.09 0.60
N SER A 63 9.97 -3.76 0.85
CA SER A 63 10.88 -3.51 -0.26
C SER A 63 11.26 -4.81 -0.95
N PRO A 64 11.14 -4.92 -2.29
CA PRO A 64 11.55 -6.11 -3.01
C PRO A 64 13.08 -6.29 -2.97
N SER A 65 13.87 -5.26 -2.64
CA SER A 65 15.32 -5.42 -2.41
C SER A 65 15.65 -6.35 -1.24
N LEU A 66 14.75 -6.50 -0.26
CA LEU A 66 14.93 -7.43 0.85
C LEU A 66 15.04 -8.89 0.36
N TYR A 67 14.49 -9.22 -0.80
CA TYR A 67 14.64 -10.51 -1.46
C TYR A 67 16.10 -10.89 -1.75
N TYR A 68 16.96 -9.92 -2.06
CA TYR A 68 18.38 -10.15 -2.28
C TYR A 68 19.22 -9.90 -1.02
N LEU A 69 18.81 -8.95 -0.17
CA LEU A 69 19.55 -8.60 1.04
C LEU A 69 19.39 -9.65 2.15
N ALA A 70 18.17 -10.16 2.35
CA ALA A 70 17.84 -11.16 3.37
C ALA A 70 16.70 -12.08 2.88
N PRO A 71 16.98 -12.97 1.90
CA PRO A 71 15.98 -13.84 1.28
C PRO A 71 15.22 -14.71 2.29
N THR A 72 15.88 -15.13 3.38
CA THR A 72 15.25 -15.90 4.45
C THR A 72 14.18 -15.10 5.18
N VAL A 73 14.43 -13.82 5.46
CA VAL A 73 13.47 -12.93 6.14
C VAL A 73 12.32 -12.57 5.19
N PHE A 74 12.61 -12.25 3.93
CA PHE A 74 11.58 -12.02 2.92
C PHE A 74 10.61 -13.22 2.83
N ASN A 75 11.17 -14.44 2.80
CA ASN A 75 10.39 -15.67 2.79
C ASN A 75 9.55 -15.87 4.06
N LEU A 76 10.00 -15.42 5.23
CA LEU A 76 9.20 -15.49 6.45
C LEU A 76 7.92 -14.67 6.33
N TYR A 77 7.97 -13.45 5.81
CA TYR A 77 6.78 -12.62 5.57
C TYR A 77 5.81 -13.35 4.63
N TYR A 78 6.24 -13.76 3.44
CA TYR A 78 5.37 -14.39 2.46
C TYR A 78 4.76 -15.70 2.94
N LYS A 79 5.56 -16.56 3.58
CA LYS A 79 5.10 -17.86 4.08
C LYS A 79 4.04 -17.71 5.17
N SER A 80 4.16 -16.69 6.02
CA SER A 80 3.26 -16.44 7.15
C SER A 80 2.11 -15.48 6.83
N ALA A 81 2.00 -14.99 5.60
CA ALA A 81 0.92 -14.12 5.15
C ALA A 81 -0.45 -14.77 5.40
N SER A 82 -1.36 -14.01 5.99
CA SER A 82 -2.76 -14.39 6.14
C SER A 82 -3.42 -14.50 4.77
N HIS A 83 -4.24 -15.54 4.58
CA HIS A 83 -4.95 -15.79 3.33
C HIS A 83 -6.23 -16.59 3.60
N GLY A 84 -7.27 -16.38 2.80
CA GLY A 84 -8.55 -17.07 2.93
C GLY A 84 -9.73 -16.10 3.00
N SER A 85 -10.35 -15.98 4.18
CA SER A 85 -11.46 -15.03 4.40
C SER A 85 -11.02 -13.56 4.38
N THR A 86 -9.76 -13.33 4.75
CA THR A 86 -9.06 -12.06 4.64
C THR A 86 -7.62 -12.33 4.19
N ASN A 87 -6.95 -11.31 3.67
CA ASN A 87 -5.61 -11.47 3.12
C ASN A 87 -4.68 -10.36 3.58
N ASP A 88 -3.45 -10.75 3.89
CA ASP A 88 -2.31 -9.84 3.79
C ASP A 88 -1.90 -9.75 2.31
N TYR A 89 -1.60 -8.54 1.84
CA TYR A 89 -1.13 -8.32 0.47
C TYR A 89 0.11 -7.42 0.50
N PHE A 90 1.18 -7.81 -0.20
CA PHE A 90 2.42 -7.06 -0.22
C PHE A 90 2.51 -6.16 -1.45
N ILE A 91 2.88 -4.90 -1.20
CA ILE A 91 3.20 -3.93 -2.24
C ILE A 91 4.63 -3.43 -2.06
N VAL A 92 5.24 -2.98 -3.15
CA VAL A 92 6.57 -2.35 -3.11
C VAL A 92 6.48 -1.08 -2.26
N SER A 93 7.41 -0.93 -1.32
CA SER A 93 7.50 0.24 -0.45
C SER A 93 8.05 1.50 -1.13
N PRO A 94 7.83 2.69 -0.54
CA PRO A 94 8.32 3.95 -1.08
C PRO A 94 9.84 3.99 -1.34
N SER A 95 10.32 4.28 -2.54
CA SER A 95 9.61 4.44 -3.82
C SER A 95 10.16 3.47 -4.86
N GLY A 96 10.26 2.18 -4.49
CA GLY A 96 10.83 1.13 -5.33
C GLY A 96 11.79 0.20 -4.59
N ASN A 97 12.94 -0.06 -5.22
CA ASN A 97 14.04 -0.86 -4.67
C ASN A 97 14.78 -0.18 -3.50
N GLY A 98 14.46 1.07 -3.23
CA GLY A 98 15.06 1.87 -2.16
C GLY A 98 14.39 3.24 -2.11
N TYR A 99 14.52 3.92 -0.98
CA TYR A 99 13.82 5.17 -0.80
C TYR A 99 14.45 6.29 -1.64
N MET A 100 13.64 6.90 -2.50
CA MET A 100 13.98 8.06 -3.32
C MET A 100 12.72 8.82 -3.71
N TYR A 101 12.88 10.07 -4.15
CA TYR A 101 11.81 10.84 -4.78
C TYR A 101 11.96 10.77 -6.29
N PRO A 102 11.06 10.08 -7.02
CA PRO A 102 11.22 9.90 -8.46
C PRO A 102 11.37 11.23 -9.22
N SER A 103 10.69 12.30 -8.80
CA SER A 103 10.81 13.63 -9.40
C SER A 103 12.16 14.31 -9.20
N LYS A 104 12.93 13.89 -8.18
CA LYS A 104 14.25 14.43 -7.83
C LYS A 104 15.40 13.49 -8.19
N TYR A 105 15.10 12.28 -8.62
CA TYR A 105 16.10 11.30 -9.05
C TYR A 105 16.77 11.75 -10.36
N ASP A 106 18.01 11.31 -10.60
CA ASP A 106 18.68 11.59 -11.87
C ASP A 106 17.86 11.00 -13.03
N LYS A 107 17.40 11.87 -13.92
CA LYS A 107 16.58 11.51 -15.08
C LYS A 107 17.27 10.49 -16.00
N ASN A 108 18.60 10.55 -16.10
CA ASN A 108 19.36 9.62 -16.93
C ASN A 108 19.48 8.24 -16.29
N ALA A 109 19.40 8.15 -14.96
CA ALA A 109 19.48 6.90 -14.21
C ALA A 109 18.11 6.29 -13.87
N LEU A 110 17.04 7.10 -13.86
CA LEU A 110 15.69 6.68 -13.45
C LEU A 110 15.17 5.50 -14.27
N GLY A 111 15.38 5.50 -15.59
CA GLY A 111 14.96 4.40 -16.45
C GLY A 111 15.60 3.07 -16.08
N ALA A 112 16.91 3.08 -15.77
CA ALA A 112 17.63 1.89 -15.33
C ALA A 112 17.14 1.41 -13.96
N TYR A 113 16.93 2.33 -13.01
CA TYR A 113 16.35 2.02 -11.70
C TYR A 113 15.00 1.32 -11.82
N ILE A 114 14.10 1.84 -12.66
CA ILE A 114 12.76 1.28 -12.85
C ILE A 114 12.82 -0.08 -13.57
N ASN A 115 13.75 -0.29 -14.50
CA ASN A 115 13.96 -1.61 -15.11
C ASN A 115 14.34 -2.66 -14.06
N THR A 116 15.28 -2.32 -13.17
CA THR A 116 15.65 -3.22 -12.06
C THR A 116 14.47 -3.46 -11.12
N LEU A 117 13.65 -2.44 -10.87
CA LEU A 117 12.43 -2.59 -10.07
C LEU A 117 11.43 -3.56 -10.71
N ASP A 118 11.16 -3.44 -12.02
CA ASP A 118 10.27 -4.35 -12.75
C ASP A 118 10.76 -5.80 -12.68
N ASP A 119 12.06 -6.02 -12.83
CA ASP A 119 12.67 -7.35 -12.69
C ASP A 119 12.49 -7.92 -11.28
N TYR A 120 12.68 -7.08 -10.25
CA TYR A 120 12.53 -7.49 -8.85
C TYR A 120 11.07 -7.81 -8.54
N MET A 121 10.14 -6.95 -8.95
CA MET A 121 8.70 -7.15 -8.82
C MET A 121 8.25 -8.46 -9.47
N LYS A 122 8.78 -8.80 -10.65
CA LYS A 122 8.54 -10.10 -11.28
C LYS A 122 9.03 -11.28 -10.45
N LYS A 123 10.16 -11.14 -9.74
CA LYS A 123 10.74 -12.21 -8.91
C LYS A 123 9.97 -12.45 -7.62
N VAL A 124 9.26 -11.45 -7.10
CA VAL A 124 8.52 -11.54 -5.83
C VAL A 124 7.00 -11.41 -5.99
N ASP A 125 6.48 -11.28 -7.21
CA ASP A 125 5.04 -11.13 -7.48
C ASP A 125 4.40 -9.91 -6.80
N GLU A 126 5.16 -8.82 -6.62
CA GLU A 126 4.62 -7.52 -6.17
C GLU A 126 4.16 -6.72 -7.38
N LYS A 127 2.91 -6.24 -7.37
CA LYS A 127 2.26 -5.63 -8.55
C LYS A 127 2.01 -4.13 -8.43
N TYR A 128 2.07 -3.60 -7.22
CA TYR A 128 1.78 -2.19 -6.95
C TYR A 128 2.94 -1.57 -6.20
N VAL A 129 3.13 -0.26 -6.42
CA VAL A 129 4.22 0.50 -5.81
C VAL A 129 3.66 1.67 -5.04
N ALA A 130 3.98 1.77 -3.75
CA ALA A 130 3.81 3.01 -3.01
C ALA A 130 4.92 3.98 -3.41
N ILE A 131 4.57 5.23 -3.69
CA ILE A 131 5.50 6.28 -4.08
C ILE A 131 5.34 7.43 -3.09
N ILE A 132 6.42 7.79 -2.42
CA ILE A 132 6.54 9.10 -1.78
C ILE A 132 7.31 10.01 -2.74
N ASP A 133 6.77 11.19 -3.02
CA ASP A 133 7.42 12.18 -3.85
C ASP A 133 6.99 13.62 -3.48
N ASP A 134 7.70 14.61 -4.00
CA ASP A 134 7.51 16.02 -3.70
C ASP A 134 6.60 16.67 -4.75
N SER A 135 5.29 16.66 -4.48
CA SER A 135 4.25 17.35 -5.26
C SER A 135 4.25 17.01 -6.75
N SER A 136 4.51 15.75 -7.09
CA SER A 136 4.62 15.27 -8.47
C SER A 136 3.40 14.50 -8.95
N PHE A 137 2.29 14.46 -8.18
CA PHE A 137 1.10 13.65 -8.50
C PHE A 137 0.62 13.84 -9.94
N TYR A 138 0.54 15.07 -10.47
CA TYR A 138 0.09 15.34 -11.84
C TYR A 138 1.18 15.19 -12.92
N ASN A 139 2.37 14.70 -12.59
CA ASN A 139 3.46 14.51 -13.54
C ASN A 139 3.32 13.18 -14.30
N ASN A 140 2.34 13.08 -15.20
CA ASN A 140 2.11 11.85 -15.96
C ASN A 140 3.34 11.37 -16.75
N LYS A 141 4.19 12.29 -17.26
CA LYS A 141 5.43 11.91 -17.95
C LYS A 141 6.40 11.15 -17.03
N LEU A 142 6.42 11.47 -15.74
CA LEU A 142 7.18 10.72 -14.75
C LEU A 142 6.56 9.34 -14.53
N TRP A 143 5.25 9.29 -14.32
CA TRP A 143 4.52 8.04 -14.06
C TRP A 143 4.50 7.08 -15.26
N ASP A 144 4.53 7.61 -16.48
CA ASP A 144 4.66 6.81 -17.71
C ASP A 144 5.87 5.88 -17.67
N ASN A 145 6.98 6.29 -17.03
CA ASN A 145 8.17 5.44 -16.88
C ASN A 145 7.88 4.18 -16.05
N PHE A 146 7.07 4.31 -14.99
CA PHE A 146 6.69 3.21 -14.12
C PHE A 146 5.57 2.37 -14.76
N THR A 147 4.49 3.01 -15.21
CA THR A 147 3.31 2.33 -15.74
C THR A 147 3.56 1.66 -17.10
N ALA A 148 4.60 2.04 -17.83
CA ALA A 148 5.01 1.31 -19.04
C ALA A 148 5.54 -0.11 -18.73
N LYS A 149 5.94 -0.40 -17.47
CA LYS A 149 6.51 -1.70 -17.10
C LYS A 149 5.44 -2.77 -16.92
N PRO A 150 5.65 -4.00 -17.42
CA PRO A 150 4.62 -5.03 -17.42
C PRO A 150 4.24 -5.52 -16.02
N ASN A 151 5.16 -5.53 -15.05
CA ASN A 151 4.87 -6.04 -13.69
C ASN A 151 4.34 -4.96 -12.74
N ILE A 152 4.37 -3.68 -13.14
CA ILE A 152 3.75 -2.57 -12.41
C ILE A 152 2.31 -2.41 -12.89
N GLN A 153 1.31 -2.70 -12.06
CA GLN A 153 -0.11 -2.61 -12.39
C GLN A 153 -0.77 -1.30 -11.92
N GLY A 154 -0.13 -0.56 -11.02
CA GLY A 154 -0.61 0.73 -10.53
C GLY A 154 0.27 1.30 -9.42
N LEU A 155 0.05 2.56 -9.09
CA LEU A 155 0.82 3.28 -8.08
C LEU A 155 -0.11 3.78 -6.97
N PHE A 156 0.37 3.72 -5.73
CA PHE A 156 -0.22 4.42 -4.59
C PHE A 156 0.64 5.65 -4.28
N TYR A 157 0.10 6.85 -4.49
CA TYR A 157 0.86 8.08 -4.36
C TYR A 157 0.67 8.73 -2.97
N LEU A 158 1.79 9.14 -2.38
CA LEU A 158 1.89 9.81 -1.09
C LEU A 158 2.67 11.12 -1.29
N ASP A 159 2.04 12.25 -0.97
CA ASP A 159 2.77 13.53 -1.02
C ASP A 159 3.70 13.68 0.18
N TYR A 160 4.96 14.07 -0.08
CA TYR A 160 5.97 14.19 0.96
C TYR A 160 5.57 15.19 2.06
N ARG A 161 4.94 16.32 1.70
CA ARG A 161 4.55 17.35 2.68
C ARG A 161 3.45 16.87 3.61
N LYS A 162 2.46 16.18 3.06
CA LYS A 162 1.37 15.52 3.80
C LYS A 162 0.73 14.48 2.90
N HIS A 163 0.81 13.22 3.30
CA HIS A 163 0.61 12.08 2.40
C HIS A 163 -0.74 12.08 1.67
N ASN A 164 -1.80 12.61 2.28
CA ASN A 164 -3.14 12.69 1.70
C ASN A 164 -3.50 14.06 1.05
N ASN A 165 -2.51 14.84 0.62
CA ASN A 165 -2.73 16.17 0.02
C ASN A 165 -3.57 16.19 -1.26
N TYR A 166 -3.75 15.04 -1.92
CA TYR A 166 -4.51 14.91 -3.16
C TYR A 166 -5.88 14.24 -2.98
N HIS A 167 -6.29 14.03 -1.72
CA HIS A 167 -7.67 13.72 -1.35
C HIS A 167 -8.30 12.49 -2.04
N GLY A 168 -7.48 11.51 -2.42
CA GLY A 168 -7.96 10.28 -3.04
C GLY A 168 -8.21 10.37 -4.54
N GLU A 169 -7.77 11.44 -5.19
CA GLU A 169 -7.82 11.54 -6.64
C GLU A 169 -7.08 10.37 -7.31
N ILE A 170 -7.64 9.90 -8.43
CA ILE A 170 -7.11 8.83 -9.26
C ILE A 170 -6.87 9.38 -10.66
N ILE A 171 -5.60 9.37 -11.08
CA ILE A 171 -5.21 9.66 -12.46
C ILE A 171 -4.73 8.39 -13.14
N TRP A 172 -4.59 8.44 -14.47
CA TRP A 172 -4.27 7.26 -15.28
C TRP A 172 -3.09 7.53 -16.20
N SER A 173 -2.21 6.53 -16.32
CA SER A 173 -1.10 6.52 -17.26
C SER A 173 -0.91 5.08 -17.76
N ASN A 174 -0.76 4.88 -19.07
CA ASN A 174 -0.70 3.55 -19.70
C ASN A 174 -1.80 2.57 -19.23
N ASN A 175 -3.03 3.08 -19.07
CA ASN A 175 -4.20 2.34 -18.56
C ASN A 175 -4.03 1.75 -17.15
N LYS A 176 -3.11 2.29 -16.35
CA LYS A 176 -2.86 1.89 -14.96
C LYS A 176 -3.14 3.06 -14.03
N PRO A 177 -3.78 2.82 -12.88
CA PRO A 177 -4.16 3.89 -11.96
C PRO A 177 -2.96 4.37 -11.14
N ILE A 178 -2.95 5.66 -10.87
CA ILE A 178 -2.14 6.30 -9.83
C ILE A 178 -3.15 6.85 -8.82
N VAL A 179 -3.25 6.17 -7.68
CA VAL A 179 -4.23 6.44 -6.63
C VAL A 179 -3.55 7.23 -5.53
N SER A 180 -3.93 8.49 -5.35
CA SER A 180 -3.42 9.26 -4.22
C SER A 180 -4.04 8.80 -2.90
N CYS A 181 -3.31 8.96 -1.81
CA CYS A 181 -3.83 8.72 -0.48
C CYS A 181 -4.97 9.69 -0.16
N ARG A 182 -6.06 9.15 0.40
CA ARG A 182 -7.26 9.93 0.72
C ARG A 182 -7.32 10.31 2.18
N ASP A 183 -7.04 9.35 3.04
CA ASP A 183 -7.08 9.51 4.49
C ASP A 183 -5.88 8.81 5.15
N LEU A 184 -5.65 9.14 6.41
CA LEU A 184 -4.54 8.64 7.20
C LEU A 184 -5.06 7.95 8.45
N LEU A 185 -4.26 7.01 8.97
CA LEU A 185 -4.25 6.69 10.38
C LEU A 185 -2.89 7.10 10.91
N TRP A 186 -2.85 8.28 11.55
CA TRP A 186 -1.60 8.89 12.01
C TRP A 186 -1.90 9.89 13.13
N ASN A 187 -1.34 9.67 14.32
CA ASN A 187 -1.50 10.60 15.44
C ASN A 187 -1.17 12.05 15.07
N ASN A 188 -1.98 12.99 15.57
CA ASN A 188 -1.91 14.43 15.29
C ASN A 188 -2.28 14.85 13.86
N LEU A 189 -2.61 13.90 12.97
CA LEU A 189 -3.11 14.20 11.62
C LEU A 189 -4.53 13.69 11.43
N GLU A 190 -4.78 12.43 11.78
CA GLU A 190 -6.11 11.81 11.69
C GLU A 190 -6.23 10.61 12.64
N SER A 191 -7.25 10.67 13.49
CA SER A 191 -7.64 9.60 14.42
C SER A 191 -8.58 8.58 13.79
N GLU A 192 -8.79 7.46 14.47
CA GLU A 192 -9.72 6.40 14.11
C GLU A 192 -11.15 6.95 13.99
N ASP A 193 -11.57 7.79 14.94
CA ASP A 193 -12.92 8.37 14.96
C ASP A 193 -13.11 9.40 13.84
N GLU A 194 -12.09 10.21 13.54
CA GLU A 194 -12.12 11.14 12.42
C GLU A 194 -12.19 10.41 11.08
N LEU A 195 -11.37 9.37 10.90
CA LEU A 195 -11.40 8.53 9.69
C LEU A 195 -12.79 7.90 9.49
N VAL A 196 -13.34 7.28 10.55
CA VAL A 196 -14.69 6.68 10.50
C VAL A 196 -15.74 7.73 10.14
N LYS A 197 -15.68 8.92 10.77
CA LYS A 197 -16.58 10.03 10.47
C LYS A 197 -16.46 10.49 9.01
N ASN A 198 -15.25 10.61 8.49
CA ASN A 198 -14.97 11.05 7.12
C ASN A 198 -15.52 10.06 6.09
N ILE A 199 -15.25 8.76 6.27
CA ILE A 199 -15.77 7.70 5.40
C ILE A 199 -17.30 7.66 5.44
N ASN A 200 -17.91 7.73 6.63
CA ASN A 200 -19.38 7.74 6.74
C ASN A 200 -20.02 8.96 6.10
N LYS A 201 -19.38 10.14 6.19
CA LYS A 201 -19.85 11.35 5.51
C LYS A 201 -19.92 11.13 4.00
N ARG A 202 -18.91 10.49 3.40
CA ARG A 202 -18.86 10.16 1.97
C ARG A 202 -19.92 9.15 1.57
N ILE A 203 -20.12 8.10 2.38
CA ILE A 203 -21.20 7.13 2.17
C ILE A 203 -22.55 7.84 2.17
N ASN A 204 -22.80 8.70 3.17
CA ASN A 204 -24.06 9.43 3.31
C ASN A 204 -24.28 10.47 2.20
N SER A 205 -23.22 10.96 1.55
CA SER A 205 -23.32 11.82 0.37
C SER A 205 -23.44 11.05 -0.95
N GLY A 206 -23.57 9.72 -0.91
CA GLY A 206 -23.78 8.88 -2.09
C GLY A 206 -22.50 8.45 -2.81
N GLU A 207 -21.33 8.57 -2.19
CA GLU A 207 -20.06 8.06 -2.75
C GLU A 207 -19.97 6.53 -2.61
N THR A 208 -20.89 5.79 -3.23
CA THR A 208 -20.99 4.31 -3.16
C THR A 208 -21.11 3.62 -4.53
N ASP A 209 -21.01 4.36 -5.63
CA ASP A 209 -21.00 3.83 -6.99
C ASP A 209 -19.60 3.34 -7.37
N ILE A 210 -19.49 2.05 -7.70
CA ILE A 210 -18.22 1.40 -8.08
C ILE A 210 -17.61 1.95 -9.39
N HIS A 211 -18.38 2.72 -10.17
CA HIS A 211 -17.87 3.40 -11.36
C HIS A 211 -17.38 4.82 -11.07
N ASN A 212 -17.55 5.31 -9.84
CA ASN A 212 -17.11 6.61 -9.40
C ASN A 212 -15.81 6.50 -8.58
N PRO A 213 -14.71 7.17 -8.97
CA PRO A 213 -13.46 7.15 -8.19
C PRO A 213 -13.63 7.67 -6.76
N ASN A 214 -14.63 8.53 -6.51
CA ASN A 214 -14.94 9.01 -5.16
C ASN A 214 -15.47 7.89 -4.24
N SER A 215 -15.86 6.74 -4.76
CA SER A 215 -16.31 5.60 -3.93
C SER A 215 -15.18 4.73 -3.37
N TYR A 216 -13.94 5.20 -3.50
CA TYR A 216 -12.74 4.52 -3.04
C TYR A 216 -11.97 5.38 -2.04
N THR A 217 -11.45 4.73 -1.01
CA THR A 217 -10.57 5.34 -0.01
C THR A 217 -9.35 4.46 0.19
N PHE A 218 -8.18 5.01 -0.16
CA PHE A 218 -6.89 4.49 0.26
C PHE A 218 -6.45 5.19 1.55
N VAL A 219 -6.32 4.41 2.62
CA VAL A 219 -5.82 4.84 3.93
C VAL A 219 -4.36 4.41 4.11
N TYR A 220 -3.48 5.37 4.40
CA TYR A 220 -2.09 5.07 4.75
C TYR A 220 -1.90 5.07 6.27
N VAL A 221 -1.32 4.00 6.82
CA VAL A 221 -1.24 3.76 8.27
C VAL A 221 0.19 3.95 8.74
N HIS A 222 0.42 4.95 9.60
CA HIS A 222 1.73 5.27 10.12
C HIS A 222 2.13 4.35 11.28
N VAL A 223 3.08 3.44 11.02
CA VAL A 223 3.40 2.34 11.93
C VAL A 223 3.99 2.78 13.28
N TRP A 224 4.57 3.98 13.37
CA TRP A 224 5.15 4.47 14.62
C TRP A 224 4.14 5.09 15.58
N SER A 225 2.94 5.39 15.09
CA SER A 225 1.87 5.97 15.93
C SER A 225 0.61 5.11 15.98
N LYS A 226 0.46 4.16 15.05
CA LYS A 226 -0.69 3.25 14.95
C LYS A 226 -0.25 1.79 14.86
N ASN A 227 -1.11 0.90 15.30
CA ASN A 227 -0.92 -0.56 15.33
C ASN A 227 -2.19 -1.29 14.84
N LEU A 228 -2.16 -2.62 14.80
CA LEU A 228 -3.29 -3.39 14.29
C LEU A 228 -4.56 -3.29 15.15
N ASN A 229 -4.46 -2.95 16.44
CA ASN A 229 -5.63 -2.69 17.28
C ASN A 229 -6.38 -1.44 16.78
N ASN A 230 -5.65 -0.40 16.35
CA ASN A 230 -6.24 0.82 15.79
C ASN A 230 -7.01 0.53 14.48
N ILE A 231 -6.44 -0.32 13.63
CA ILE A 231 -7.09 -0.74 12.38
C ILE A 231 -8.31 -1.61 12.68
N GLU A 232 -8.19 -2.56 13.61
CA GLU A 232 -9.30 -3.41 14.02
C GLU A 232 -10.49 -2.59 14.54
N ASP A 233 -10.23 -1.64 15.45
CA ASP A 233 -11.26 -0.74 15.98
C ASP A 233 -11.94 0.05 14.87
N THR A 234 -11.15 0.64 13.95
CA THR A 234 -11.65 1.37 12.78
C THR A 234 -12.56 0.48 11.92
N VAL A 235 -12.10 -0.72 11.57
CA VAL A 235 -12.85 -1.68 10.74
C VAL A 235 -14.15 -2.10 11.45
N ASN A 236 -14.11 -2.34 12.76
CA ASN A 236 -15.28 -2.71 13.53
C ASN A 236 -16.29 -1.57 13.63
N LYS A 237 -15.84 -0.31 13.79
CA LYS A 237 -16.69 0.88 13.76
C LYS A 237 -17.37 1.06 12.40
N LEU A 238 -16.64 0.88 11.31
CA LEU A 238 -17.21 0.94 9.94
C LEU A 238 -18.25 -0.16 9.69
N LYS A 239 -18.01 -1.39 10.18
CA LYS A 239 -18.97 -2.51 10.03
C LYS A 239 -20.28 -2.31 10.80
N LYS A 240 -20.25 -1.64 11.95
CA LYS A 240 -21.45 -1.44 12.81
C LYS A 240 -22.51 -0.55 12.16
N ILE A 241 -22.12 0.34 11.27
CA ILE A 241 -23.00 1.35 10.66
C ILE A 241 -23.63 0.83 9.34
N LEU A 242 -23.12 -0.27 8.80
CA LEU A 242 -23.68 -0.97 7.62
C LEU A 242 -24.90 -1.87 7.94
N LYS A 243 -25.52 -1.69 9.11
CA LYS A 243 -26.78 -2.34 9.53
C LYS A 243 -27.85 -1.28 9.76
#